data_AF-A0A5E7VLP7-F1
#
_entry.id   AF-A0A5E7VLP7-F1
#
_cell.length_a   1.000
_cell.length_b   1.000
_cell.length_c   1.000
_cell.angle_alpha   90.00
_cell.angle_beta   90.00
_cell.angle_gamma   90.00
#
_symmetry.space_group_name_H-M   'P 1'
#
loop_
_entity.id
_entity.type
_entity.pdbx_description
1 polymer ?
#
loop_
_entity_poly.entity_id
_entity_poly.type
_entity_poly.pdbx_seq_one_letter_code
_entity_poly.pdbx_strand_id
1 'polypeptide(L)'
;MRTKKRPPSIHTCSRFFQPEYDMVSTKTGELIYTVYAAPQRFSAELELQDLELQRFAILWDENPQYEIFELIDRALVGDLLSPVSMIHLSPETLTIVATLPKGKNAEATSFIYDRRWNEFALKTTWQSWELQRLEPDELASLETDNMLRLNGPYILSKENFGVYNYWEMYFAFRDGKDWKAFGY
;
A
#
# COMPACT_ATOMS: atom_id res chain seq x y z
N MET A 1 -16.18 10.95 -6.60
CA MET A 1 -16.21 9.63 -7.29
C MET A 1 -17.26 8.74 -6.65
N ARG A 2 -18.07 8.00 -7.43
CA ARG A 2 -18.97 6.97 -6.87
C ARG A 2 -18.33 5.61 -7.06
N THR A 3 -17.98 4.93 -5.97
CA THR A 3 -17.26 3.66 -5.98
C THR A 3 -18.03 2.56 -5.25
N LYS A 4 -17.67 1.30 -5.53
CA LYS A 4 -18.22 0.12 -4.86
C LYS A 4 -17.10 -0.88 -4.56
N LYS A 5 -17.14 -1.47 -3.35
CA LYS A 5 -16.28 -2.61 -2.98
C LYS A 5 -16.75 -3.88 -3.67
N ARG A 6 -15.81 -4.66 -4.18
CA ARG A 6 -16.05 -6.01 -4.71
C ARG A 6 -14.95 -6.96 -4.21
N PRO A 7 -15.18 -8.29 -4.24
CA PRO A 7 -14.10 -9.25 -4.01
C PRO A 7 -12.90 -8.92 -4.90
N PRO A 8 -11.66 -9.09 -4.41
CA PRO A 8 -10.47 -8.80 -5.21
C PRO A 8 -10.55 -9.53 -6.55
N SER A 9 -10.24 -8.89 -7.67
CA SER A 9 -10.13 -9.63 -8.94
C SER A 9 -8.78 -10.33 -9.06
N ILE A 10 -7.80 -9.85 -8.30
CA ILE A 10 -6.43 -10.32 -8.27
C ILE A 10 -6.21 -11.03 -6.93
N HIS A 11 -6.45 -12.34 -6.91
CA HIS A 11 -6.49 -13.11 -5.65
C HIS A 11 -5.13 -13.70 -5.24
N THR A 12 -4.20 -13.90 -6.17
CA THR A 12 -2.99 -14.72 -5.94
C THR A 12 -1.76 -14.13 -6.62
N CYS A 13 -1.33 -12.94 -6.19
CA CYS A 13 -0.13 -12.29 -6.73
C CYS A 13 1.11 -12.43 -5.87
N SER A 14 0.94 -12.76 -4.58
CA SER A 14 2.04 -12.97 -3.65
C SER A 14 1.61 -13.92 -2.54
N ARG A 15 2.59 -14.54 -1.88
CA ARG A 15 2.41 -15.31 -0.65
C ARG A 15 2.60 -14.45 0.61
N PHE A 16 3.11 -13.23 0.48
CA PHE A 16 3.49 -12.37 1.59
C PHE A 16 2.40 -11.36 1.99
N PHE A 17 1.50 -11.02 1.08
CA PHE A 17 0.40 -10.08 1.33
C PHE A 17 -0.89 -10.58 0.70
N GLN A 18 -2.02 -10.22 1.31
CA GLN A 18 -3.33 -10.70 0.92
C GLN A 18 -4.21 -9.53 0.46
N PRO A 19 -4.94 -9.67 -0.65
CA PRO A 19 -5.91 -8.68 -1.05
C PRO A 19 -7.15 -8.76 -0.15
N GLU A 20 -7.60 -7.61 0.36
CA GLU A 20 -8.86 -7.52 1.10
C GLU A 20 -10.04 -7.32 0.15
N TYR A 21 -9.96 -6.31 -0.72
CA TYR A 21 -11.00 -6.01 -1.71
C TYR A 21 -10.49 -5.08 -2.81
N ASP A 22 -11.22 -5.10 -3.92
CA ASP A 22 -11.08 -4.12 -5.00
C ASP A 22 -12.09 -2.98 -4.82
N MET A 23 -11.66 -1.76 -5.14
CA MET A 23 -12.56 -0.63 -5.31
C MET A 23 -12.73 -0.33 -6.80
N VAL A 24 -13.98 -0.36 -7.26
CA VAL A 24 -14.33 -0.11 -8.66
C VAL A 24 -15.19 1.14 -8.85
N SER A 25 -15.08 1.73 -10.03
CA SER A 25 -15.98 2.79 -10.49
C SER A 25 -17.39 2.23 -10.68
N THR A 26 -18.40 2.86 -10.06
CA THR A 26 -19.81 2.47 -10.30
C THR A 26 -20.32 2.88 -11.69
N LYS A 27 -19.61 3.79 -12.36
CA LYS A 27 -20.00 4.30 -13.68
C LYS A 27 -19.44 3.43 -14.80
N THR A 28 -18.16 3.04 -14.69
CA THR A 28 -17.43 2.34 -15.75
C THR A 28 -17.14 0.87 -15.40
N GLY A 29 -17.19 0.50 -14.13
CA GLY A 29 -16.82 -0.85 -13.65
C GLY A 29 -15.31 -1.08 -13.53
N GLU A 30 -14.50 -0.08 -13.90
CA GLU A 30 -13.04 -0.14 -13.90
C GLU A 30 -12.48 -0.25 -12.48
N LEU A 31 -11.39 -1.00 -12.37
CA LEU A 31 -10.60 -1.14 -11.14
C LEU A 31 -9.81 0.15 -10.90
N ILE A 32 -9.98 0.73 -9.71
CA ILE A 32 -9.32 1.99 -9.34
C ILE A 32 -8.15 1.69 -8.43
N TYR A 33 -8.41 0.95 -7.35
CA TYR A 33 -7.37 0.49 -6.45
C TYR A 33 -7.76 -0.83 -5.80
N THR A 34 -6.75 -1.56 -5.33
CA THR A 34 -6.94 -2.75 -4.50
C THR A 34 -6.30 -2.51 -3.14
N VAL A 35 -7.00 -2.88 -2.08
CA VAL A 35 -6.46 -2.82 -0.71
C VAL A 35 -5.85 -4.15 -0.34
N TYR A 36 -4.64 -4.09 0.21
CA TYR A 36 -3.88 -5.22 0.65
C TYR A 36 -3.51 -5.09 2.13
N ALA A 37 -3.31 -6.24 2.75
CA ALA A 37 -2.84 -6.37 4.11
C ALA A 37 -1.67 -7.34 4.17
N ALA A 38 -0.70 -7.04 5.01
CA ALA A 38 0.48 -7.88 5.23
C ALA A 38 0.97 -7.75 6.67
N PRO A 39 1.51 -8.83 7.27
CA PRO A 39 2.32 -8.71 8.46
C PRO A 39 3.60 -7.96 8.15
N GLN A 40 3.92 -6.95 8.95
CA GLN A 40 5.12 -6.14 8.77
C GLN A 40 5.58 -5.59 10.12
N ARG A 41 6.90 -5.52 10.32
CA ARG A 41 7.46 -4.75 11.43
C ARG A 41 7.62 -3.30 11.00
N PHE A 42 7.21 -2.37 11.86
CA PHE A 42 7.62 -1.00 11.71
C PHE A 42 8.84 -0.75 12.58
N SER A 43 9.90 -0.22 12.00
CA SER A 43 11.03 0.25 12.79
C SER A 43 11.46 1.63 12.35
N ALA A 44 11.12 2.62 13.18
CA ALA A 44 11.63 3.97 13.05
C ALA A 44 13.16 4.04 13.25
N GLU A 45 13.75 3.05 13.93
CA GLU A 45 15.12 3.09 14.47
C GLU A 45 15.95 1.82 14.19
N LEU A 46 15.48 0.93 13.30
CA LEU A 46 16.06 -0.38 13.01
C LEU A 46 16.09 -1.37 14.20
N GLU A 47 15.36 -1.10 15.29
CA GLU A 47 15.08 -2.07 16.35
C GLU A 47 13.97 -3.05 15.93
N LEU A 48 14.10 -4.33 16.31
CA LEU A 48 13.08 -5.35 16.09
C LEU A 48 11.84 -5.01 16.92
N GLN A 49 10.82 -4.42 16.30
CA GLN A 49 9.52 -4.22 16.93
C GLN A 49 8.61 -5.44 16.78
N ASP A 50 7.51 -5.39 17.52
CA ASP A 50 6.43 -6.36 17.41
C ASP A 50 5.93 -6.44 15.97
N LEU A 51 5.44 -7.63 15.60
CA LEU A 51 4.81 -7.81 14.31
C LEU A 51 3.50 -7.02 14.30
N GLU A 52 3.31 -6.17 13.30
CA GLU A 52 2.12 -5.35 13.12
C GLU A 52 1.43 -5.68 11.77
N LEU A 53 0.22 -5.16 11.59
CA LEU A 53 -0.55 -5.26 10.36
C LEU A 53 -0.32 -4.00 9.52
N GLN A 54 0.37 -4.16 8.39
CA GLN A 54 0.51 -3.13 7.38
C GLN A 54 -0.64 -3.24 6.38
N ARG A 55 -1.42 -2.16 6.23
CA ARG A 55 -2.53 -2.07 5.29
C ARG A 55 -2.28 -0.94 4.31
N PHE A 56 -2.31 -1.24 3.02
CA PHE A 56 -1.93 -0.30 1.97
C PHE A 56 -2.79 -0.47 0.72
N ALA A 57 -2.86 0.56 -0.11
CA ALA A 57 -3.52 0.51 -1.40
C ALA A 57 -2.50 0.43 -2.55
N ILE A 58 -2.82 -0.33 -3.60
CA ILE A 58 -2.21 -0.15 -4.91
C ILE A 58 -3.20 0.59 -5.79
N LEU A 59 -2.82 1.76 -6.28
CA LEU A 59 -3.59 2.55 -7.24
C LEU A 59 -3.24 2.11 -8.66
N TRP A 60 -4.26 1.67 -9.40
CA TRP A 60 -4.12 1.12 -10.74
C TRP A 60 -4.38 2.17 -11.81
N ASP A 61 -3.51 2.18 -12.82
CA ASP A 61 -3.79 2.82 -14.11
C ASP A 61 -4.60 1.87 -15.00
N GLU A 62 -5.06 2.39 -16.15
CA GLU A 62 -5.76 1.61 -17.17
C GLU A 62 -4.94 0.39 -17.65
N ASN A 63 -3.61 0.53 -17.67
CA ASN A 63 -2.66 -0.53 -18.00
C ASN A 63 -1.82 -0.90 -16.76
N PRO A 64 -2.31 -1.80 -15.89
CA PRO A 64 -1.62 -2.14 -14.65
C PRO A 64 -0.29 -2.86 -14.94
N GLN A 65 0.78 -2.36 -14.32
CA GLN A 65 2.09 -3.00 -14.30
C GLN A 65 2.17 -3.93 -13.09
N TYR A 66 2.20 -5.25 -13.33
CA TYR A 66 2.18 -6.26 -12.26
C TYR A 66 3.55 -6.52 -11.62
N GLU A 67 4.61 -5.94 -12.18
CA GLU A 67 5.97 -5.91 -11.64
C GLU A 67 6.02 -5.27 -10.24
N ILE A 68 5.03 -4.43 -9.92
CA ILE A 68 4.83 -3.87 -8.58
C ILE A 68 4.75 -4.94 -7.50
N PHE A 69 4.26 -6.14 -7.80
CA PHE A 69 4.17 -7.23 -6.82
C PHE A 69 5.54 -7.77 -6.43
N GLU A 70 6.48 -7.89 -7.38
CA GLU A 70 7.86 -8.30 -7.08
C GLU A 70 8.55 -7.26 -6.18
N LEU A 71 8.31 -5.97 -6.45
CA LEU A 71 8.81 -4.87 -5.63
C LEU A 71 8.25 -4.94 -4.21
N ILE A 72 6.94 -5.15 -4.05
CA ILE A 72 6.29 -5.26 -2.73
C ILE A 72 6.82 -6.47 -1.97
N ASP A 73 7.00 -7.63 -2.63
CA ASP A 73 7.57 -8.82 -2.01
C ASP A 73 8.97 -8.54 -1.44
N ARG A 74 9.82 -7.86 -2.22
CA ARG A 74 11.14 -7.44 -1.77
C ARG A 74 11.03 -6.46 -0.59
N ALA A 75 10.14 -5.47 -0.67
CA ALA A 75 9.90 -4.50 0.40
C ALA A 75 9.44 -5.14 1.71
N LEU A 76 8.58 -6.17 1.64
CA LEU A 76 8.15 -6.95 2.79
C LEU A 76 9.30 -7.75 3.39
N VAL A 77 10.00 -8.54 2.58
CA VAL A 77 11.17 -9.33 3.03
C VAL A 77 12.27 -8.45 3.63
N GLY A 78 12.40 -7.21 3.16
CA GLY A 78 13.37 -6.23 3.64
C GLY A 78 12.91 -5.35 4.81
N ASP A 79 11.74 -5.58 5.41
CA ASP A 79 11.16 -4.72 6.46
C ASP A 79 11.08 -3.23 6.03
N LEU A 80 10.76 -2.95 4.76
CA LEU A 80 10.73 -1.61 4.16
C LEU A 80 9.31 -1.12 3.80
N LEU A 81 8.34 -2.03 3.63
CA LEU A 81 6.99 -1.65 3.21
C LEU A 81 6.28 -0.74 4.22
N SER A 82 6.65 -0.81 5.49
CA SER A 82 6.08 0.06 6.51
C SER A 82 6.79 1.41 6.54
N PRO A 83 6.10 2.56 6.55
CA PRO A 83 4.66 2.76 6.81
C PRO A 83 3.89 3.23 5.56
N VAL A 84 3.98 2.48 4.46
CA VAL A 84 3.35 2.88 3.18
C VAL A 84 1.84 2.88 3.29
N SER A 85 1.19 3.97 2.87
CA SER A 85 -0.26 4.06 2.77
C SER A 85 -0.76 3.68 1.39
N MET A 86 -0.02 4.08 0.35
CA MET A 86 -0.39 3.85 -1.03
C MET A 86 0.85 3.69 -1.91
N ILE A 87 0.76 2.79 -2.89
CA ILE A 87 1.73 2.63 -3.96
C ILE A 87 1.00 2.90 -5.27
N HIS A 88 1.65 3.64 -6.15
CA HIS A 88 1.20 3.84 -7.50
C HIS A 88 2.39 3.65 -8.43
N LEU A 89 2.22 2.81 -9.44
CA LEU A 89 3.21 2.60 -10.47
C LEU A 89 2.60 3.02 -11.79
N SER A 90 3.12 4.13 -12.32
CA SER A 90 2.87 4.59 -13.69
C SER A 90 4.07 4.21 -14.56
N PRO A 91 3.99 4.25 -15.91
CA PRO A 91 4.96 3.62 -16.80
C PRO A 91 6.46 3.85 -16.52
N GLU A 92 6.82 4.99 -15.92
CA GLU A 92 8.22 5.33 -15.61
C GLU A 92 8.42 5.77 -14.15
N THR A 93 7.35 5.92 -13.35
CA THR A 93 7.42 6.49 -12.00
C THR A 93 6.77 5.58 -10.99
N LEU A 94 7.55 5.19 -9.99
CA LEU A 94 7.07 4.54 -8.77
C LEU A 94 6.81 5.62 -7.73
N THR A 95 5.54 5.87 -7.40
CA THR A 95 5.16 6.76 -6.32
C THR A 95 4.81 5.98 -5.06
N ILE A 96 5.51 6.30 -3.97
CA ILE A 96 5.27 5.76 -2.63
C ILE A 96 4.69 6.85 -1.75
N VAL A 97 3.46 6.66 -1.28
CA VAL A 97 2.85 7.55 -0.29
C VAL A 97 3.06 6.95 1.09
N ALA A 98 3.81 7.63 1.95
CA ALA A 98 4.13 7.16 3.29
C ALA A 98 4.27 8.33 4.26
N THR A 99 3.86 8.11 5.51
CA THR A 99 4.08 9.09 6.59
C THR A 99 5.18 8.62 7.52
N LEU A 100 6.32 9.30 7.44
CA LEU A 100 7.49 8.95 8.24
C LEU A 100 7.46 9.62 9.63
N PRO A 101 8.14 9.03 10.63
CA PRO A 101 8.26 9.63 11.96
C PRO A 101 8.86 11.03 11.90
N LYS A 102 8.27 11.95 12.68
CA LYS A 102 8.80 13.31 12.90
C LYS A 102 9.59 13.33 14.20
N GLY A 103 10.65 14.14 14.25
CA GLY A 103 11.43 14.35 15.49
C GLY A 103 12.94 14.33 15.28
N LYS A 104 13.67 14.03 16.35
CA LYS A 104 15.14 13.87 16.29
C LYS A 104 15.44 12.70 15.35
N ASN A 105 16.33 12.91 14.38
CA ASN A 105 16.70 11.96 13.31
C ASN A 105 15.69 11.81 12.15
N ALA A 106 14.66 12.65 12.02
CA ALA A 106 13.70 12.56 10.92
C ALA A 106 14.38 12.64 9.53
N GLU A 107 15.31 13.57 9.33
CA GLU A 107 16.05 13.71 8.07
C GLU A 107 16.88 12.48 7.74
N ALA A 108 17.62 11.94 8.71
CA ALA A 108 18.42 10.74 8.53
C ALA A 108 17.55 9.52 8.22
N THR A 109 16.42 9.37 8.92
CA THR A 109 15.44 8.30 8.68
C THR A 109 14.86 8.40 7.29
N SER A 110 14.42 9.59 6.88
CA SER A 110 13.92 9.86 5.54
C SER A 110 14.94 9.52 4.47
N PHE A 111 16.20 9.96 4.63
CA PHE A 111 17.26 9.68 3.69
C PHE A 111 17.53 8.17 3.54
N ILE A 112 17.62 7.44 4.66
CA ILE A 112 17.83 5.99 4.64
C ILE A 112 16.65 5.29 3.98
N TYR A 113 15.42 5.69 4.31
CA TYR A 113 14.20 5.12 3.74
C TYR A 113 14.17 5.29 2.22
N ASP A 114 14.40 6.51 1.73
CA ASP A 114 14.42 6.83 0.30
C ASP A 114 15.54 6.11 -0.44
N ARG A 115 16.72 5.96 0.19
CA ARG A 115 17.82 5.18 -0.38
C ARG A 115 17.45 3.70 -0.54
N ARG A 116 16.82 3.09 0.47
CA ARG A 116 16.44 1.67 0.42
C ARG A 116 15.37 1.40 -0.63
N TRP A 117 14.39 2.29 -0.78
CA TRP A 117 13.39 2.17 -1.85
C TRP A 117 14.01 2.28 -3.23
N ASN A 118 14.93 3.23 -3.44
CA ASN A 118 15.68 3.35 -4.69
C ASN A 118 16.49 2.08 -4.98
N GLU A 119 17.19 1.53 -3.99
CA GLU A 119 17.93 0.27 -4.13
C GLU A 119 17.01 -0.91 -4.54
N PHE A 120 15.75 -0.92 -4.10
CA PHE A 120 14.80 -1.98 -4.43
C PHE A 120 14.19 -1.78 -5.82
N ALA A 121 13.84 -0.55 -6.18
CA ALA A 121 13.40 -0.20 -7.52
C ALA A 121 14.45 -0.53 -8.58
N LEU A 122 15.74 -0.33 -8.30
CA LEU A 122 16.83 -0.68 -9.22
C LEU A 122 17.12 -2.19 -9.34
N LYS A 123 16.64 -2.99 -8.38
CA LYS A 123 16.84 -4.46 -8.35
C LYS A 123 15.71 -5.23 -9.02
N THR A 124 14.64 -4.57 -9.43
CA THR A 124 13.57 -5.22 -10.20
C THR A 124 14.05 -5.50 -11.61
N THR A 125 13.54 -6.59 -12.19
CA THR A 125 14.11 -7.15 -13.41
C THR A 125 13.77 -6.34 -14.68
N TRP A 126 12.96 -5.27 -14.58
CA TRP A 126 12.14 -4.82 -15.72
C TRP A 126 12.20 -3.34 -16.11
N GLN A 127 12.76 -2.42 -15.32
CA GLN A 127 13.04 -1.03 -15.73
C GLN A 127 13.64 -0.25 -14.55
N SER A 128 14.37 0.84 -14.81
CA SER A 128 14.71 1.82 -13.78
C SER A 128 13.54 2.80 -13.62
N TRP A 129 12.66 2.58 -12.65
CA TRP A 129 11.62 3.55 -12.32
C TRP A 129 12.21 4.74 -11.55
N GLU A 130 11.73 5.94 -11.85
CA GLU A 130 11.97 7.10 -11.01
C GLU A 130 11.16 6.96 -9.73
N LEU A 131 11.83 7.00 -8.57
CA LEU A 131 11.15 6.94 -7.28
C LEU A 131 10.69 8.34 -6.87
N GLN A 132 9.40 8.46 -6.56
CA GLN A 132 8.83 9.64 -5.93
C GLN A 132 8.20 9.22 -4.59
N ARG A 133 8.74 9.72 -3.47
CA ARG A 133 8.04 9.60 -2.18
C ARG A 133 7.24 10.86 -1.92
N LEU A 134 6.00 10.69 -1.47
CA LEU A 134 5.11 11.76 -1.05
C LEU A 134 4.54 11.49 0.35
N GLU A 135 4.35 12.54 1.12
CA GLU A 135 3.45 12.54 2.27
C GLU A 135 1.98 12.65 1.78
N PRO A 136 0.99 12.15 2.55
CA PRO A 136 -0.42 12.20 2.19
C PRO A 136 -0.95 13.60 1.83
N ASP A 137 -0.46 14.64 2.49
CA ASP A 137 -0.85 16.04 2.28
C ASP A 137 -0.25 16.65 1.00
N GLU A 138 0.87 16.09 0.51
CA GLU A 138 1.53 16.56 -0.72
C GLU A 138 0.79 16.14 -1.99
N LEU A 139 -0.06 15.10 -1.91
CA LEU A 139 -0.84 14.58 -3.06
C LEU A 139 -1.73 15.64 -3.71
N ALA A 140 -2.30 16.55 -2.91
CA ALA A 140 -3.19 17.60 -3.42
C ALA A 140 -2.43 18.68 -4.20
N SER A 141 -1.12 18.82 -3.94
CA SER A 141 -0.24 19.84 -4.51
C SER A 141 0.48 19.37 -5.79
N LEU A 142 0.26 18.12 -6.23
CA LEU A 142 0.80 17.63 -7.49
C LEU A 142 0.29 18.51 -8.65
N GLU A 143 1.21 18.95 -9.51
CA GLU A 143 0.86 19.85 -10.63
C GLU A 143 0.15 19.12 -11.78
N THR A 144 0.20 17.79 -11.79
CA THR A 144 -0.35 16.94 -12.87
C THR A 144 -1.76 16.43 -12.55
N ASP A 145 -2.65 16.43 -13.54
CA ASP A 145 -3.99 15.80 -13.44
C ASP A 145 -3.90 14.27 -13.58
N ASN A 146 -3.00 13.64 -12.83
CA ASN A 146 -2.86 12.19 -12.82
C ASN A 146 -3.88 11.53 -11.86
N MET A 147 -4.11 10.23 -12.04
CA MET A 147 -5.00 9.43 -11.21
C MET A 147 -4.66 9.55 -9.71
N LEU A 148 -3.38 9.71 -9.41
CA LEU A 148 -2.85 9.88 -8.06
C LEU A 148 -3.36 11.16 -7.39
N ARG A 149 -3.26 12.33 -8.05
CA ARG A 149 -3.79 13.59 -7.52
C ARG A 149 -5.31 13.57 -7.39
N LEU A 150 -6.00 13.04 -8.39
CA LEU A 150 -7.47 13.08 -8.44
C LEU A 150 -8.12 12.13 -7.42
N ASN A 151 -7.52 10.95 -7.21
CA ASN A 151 -8.13 9.92 -6.37
C ASN A 151 -7.41 9.72 -5.03
N GLY A 152 -6.10 9.95 -4.97
CA GLY A 152 -5.26 9.71 -3.79
C GLY A 152 -5.82 10.35 -2.52
N PRO A 153 -6.04 11.68 -2.47
CA PRO A 153 -6.58 12.34 -1.28
C PRO A 153 -7.94 11.78 -0.82
N TYR A 154 -8.83 11.48 -1.79
CA TYR A 154 -10.13 10.89 -1.47
C TYR A 154 -9.97 9.48 -0.88
N ILE A 155 -9.13 8.64 -1.47
CA ILE A 155 -8.87 7.26 -1.02
C ILE A 155 -8.30 7.28 0.41
N LEU A 156 -7.28 8.09 0.66
CA LEU A 156 -6.66 8.22 1.98
C LEU A 156 -7.63 8.79 3.04
N SER A 157 -8.62 9.59 2.63
CA SER A 157 -9.64 10.12 3.56
C SER A 157 -10.73 9.11 3.94
N LYS A 158 -10.87 8.01 3.17
CA LYS A 158 -11.97 7.04 3.33
C LYS A 158 -11.55 5.75 3.97
N GLU A 159 -10.27 5.44 3.90
CA GLU A 159 -9.70 4.19 4.35
C GLU A 159 -8.57 4.48 5.32
N ASN A 160 -8.44 3.63 6.32
CA ASN A 160 -7.30 3.65 7.22
C ASN A 160 -6.20 2.81 6.56
N PHE A 161 -5.10 3.46 6.19
CA PHE A 161 -3.86 2.84 5.74
C PHE A 161 -2.66 3.16 6.64
N GLY A 162 -1.60 2.38 6.49
CA GLY A 162 -0.42 2.40 7.33
C GLY A 162 -0.38 1.19 8.25
N VAL A 163 0.21 1.37 9.43
CA VAL A 163 0.54 0.29 10.34
C VAL A 163 -0.39 0.28 11.53
N TYR A 164 -0.84 -0.92 11.92
CA TYR A 164 -1.70 -1.15 13.06
C TYR A 164 -1.18 -2.29 13.89
N ASN A 165 -1.22 -2.16 15.20
CA ASN A 165 -1.09 -3.29 16.10
C ASN A 165 -2.09 -4.41 15.70
N TYR A 166 -1.72 -5.68 15.90
CA TYR A 166 -2.69 -6.77 15.79
C TYR A 166 -3.64 -6.72 16.98
N TRP A 167 -4.92 -6.59 16.69
CA TRP A 167 -6.00 -6.70 17.65
C TRP A 167 -6.97 -7.79 17.21
N GLU A 168 -7.59 -8.48 18.15
CA GLU A 168 -8.62 -9.50 17.90
C GLU A 168 -9.81 -8.95 17.07
N MET A 169 -9.96 -7.62 16.99
CA MET A 169 -10.94 -6.98 16.11
C MET A 169 -10.76 -7.28 14.63
N TYR A 170 -9.57 -7.69 14.21
CA TYR A 170 -9.25 -8.05 12.83
C TYR A 170 -9.43 -9.56 12.54
N PHE A 171 -9.92 -10.34 13.51
CA PHE A 171 -10.18 -11.76 13.27
C PHE A 171 -11.41 -11.94 12.40
N ALA A 172 -11.26 -12.75 11.34
CA ALA A 172 -12.30 -13.03 10.36
C ALA A 172 -13.60 -13.62 10.94
N PHE A 173 -13.58 -14.11 12.19
CA PHE A 173 -14.70 -14.81 12.82
C PHE A 173 -15.20 -14.17 14.12
N ARG A 174 -14.85 -12.90 14.38
CA ARG A 174 -15.10 -12.25 15.67
C ARG A 174 -16.57 -12.17 16.07
N ASP A 175 -17.46 -11.87 15.12
CA ASP A 175 -18.85 -11.52 15.42
C ASP A 175 -19.79 -12.72 15.54
N GLY A 176 -19.28 -13.95 15.51
CA GLY A 176 -20.13 -15.12 15.71
C GLY A 176 -21.35 -15.10 14.77
N LYS A 177 -21.20 -14.64 13.52
CA LYS A 177 -22.23 -14.79 12.48
C LYS A 177 -21.73 -15.64 11.32
N ASP A 178 -20.42 -15.70 11.14
CA ASP A 178 -19.77 -16.47 10.08
C ASP A 178 -19.56 -17.96 10.41
N TRP A 179 -19.62 -18.37 11.68
CA TRP A 179 -19.59 -19.80 12.07
C TRP A 179 -20.76 -20.59 11.50
N LYS A 180 -21.94 -19.96 11.35
CA LYS A 180 -23.14 -20.62 10.81
C LYS A 180 -23.02 -21.00 9.33
N ALA A 181 -22.10 -20.38 8.59
CA ALA A 181 -21.81 -20.76 7.20
C ALA A 181 -20.97 -22.04 7.10
N PHE A 182 -20.30 -22.45 8.18
CA PHE A 182 -19.41 -23.62 8.23
C PHE A 182 -20.01 -24.84 8.96
N GLY A 183 -21.28 -24.79 9.35
CA GLY A 183 -22.02 -25.98 9.79
C GLY A 183 -21.56 -26.59 11.11
N TYR A 184 -21.15 -25.77 12.08
CA TYR A 184 -20.95 -26.19 13.48
C TYR A 184 -22.08 -25.68 14.38
#